data_AF-A0A5D8YVP2-F1
#
_entry.id   AF-A0A5D8YVP2-F1
#
_cell.length_a   1.000
_cell.length_b   1.000
_cell.length_c   1.000
_cell.angle_alpha   90.00
_cell.angle_beta   90.00
_cell.angle_gamma   90.00
#
_symmetry.space_group_name_H-M   'P 1'
#
loop_
_entity.id
_entity.type
_entity.pdbx_description
1 polymer ?
#
loop_
_entity_poly.entity_id
_entity_poly.type
_entity_poly.pdbx_seq_one_letter_code
_entity_poly.pdbx_strand_id
1 'polypeptide(L)'
;MRKIINKRHYTKLLLLLLGWILTFNALASYQAGSKLMAHWPLDVNDKSTFIKDNTGTYNLNKQASVEKGTWSGFSSSYLPSLDMRNLPWVFEGNFQTTNEDGNIAVIAGTRSALSGYTGWDFLMLKDGTLRVMAVNNDKKGVSLMSSGRSFNDGKIHFFSLEWSPDGGKGTITLVIDRKHKYSVAGIGDLGENSKRLFEIGCQAGNSSKSLLWIGKLQNFKFTGVPQASTTSSTETRIENLDAEMRTGKPVDLTVKWINATELNIEGKGWKDTETPYNRLPARFKSVVRNPVWALSTHSAGIALHFTASNTKFITAKWKLKSNPFLPHMTPLGVNGLDLYVKLNGKWQWAGVGKPTRSDVDNEASLKNGIPETGKYEYILYLPLYSALTDIQLGFSPDVKIEKPHDRGKPLVFYGTSILQGCSASRPGMAYPSMLGRRLDMPTINLGFSGNGTMDPEFADILAEISASAYIIDCLPNMGKMSSDEIVDRTLFLVRKLRAKRPETPIILVEDRTYAYANFTGAAVPNNRRAGLKKAYEQLLKENVKAVSYIPGEGLIGYDNEATVDGSHPTDLGMFRYCEVIEPVLRKILGK
;
A
#
# COMPACT_ATOMS: atom_id res chain seq x y z
N MET A 1 17.28 66.06 -54.03
CA MET A 1 17.55 65.35 -52.76
C MET A 1 16.43 64.36 -52.48
N ARG A 2 16.60 63.07 -52.80
CA ARG A 2 15.73 61.98 -52.34
C ARG A 2 16.64 60.95 -51.67
N LYS A 3 16.67 60.94 -50.34
CA LYS A 3 17.50 60.03 -49.55
C LYS A 3 16.81 58.67 -49.43
N ILE A 4 17.59 57.67 -49.77
CA ILE A 4 17.32 56.24 -49.78
C ILE A 4 16.98 55.77 -48.36
N ILE A 5 15.78 55.21 -48.17
CA ILE A 5 15.38 54.52 -46.94
C ILE A 5 16.05 53.15 -46.95
N ASN A 6 16.95 52.94 -46.00
CA ASN A 6 17.80 51.76 -45.90
C ASN A 6 17.00 50.58 -45.31
N LYS A 7 16.62 49.62 -46.17
CA LYS A 7 15.91 48.36 -45.84
C LYS A 7 16.62 47.46 -44.80
N ARG A 8 17.82 47.80 -44.34
CA ARG A 8 18.64 47.00 -43.39
C ARG A 8 18.23 47.09 -41.92
N HIS A 9 17.37 48.03 -41.51
CA HIS A 9 17.00 48.18 -40.10
C HIS A 9 15.75 47.38 -39.68
N TYR A 10 14.83 47.09 -40.60
CA TYR A 10 13.70 46.22 -40.29
C TYR A 10 14.07 44.73 -40.28
N THR A 11 15.04 44.31 -41.11
CA THR A 11 15.49 42.90 -41.13
C THR A 11 16.26 42.54 -39.86
N LYS A 12 17.04 43.47 -39.28
CA LYS A 12 17.74 43.23 -38.01
C LYS A 12 16.80 43.17 -36.81
N LEU A 13 15.76 43.99 -36.77
CA LEU A 13 14.78 43.95 -35.67
C LEU A 13 13.89 42.69 -35.76
N LEU A 14 13.52 42.25 -36.97
CA LEU A 14 12.77 41.00 -37.18
C LEU A 14 13.62 39.75 -36.90
N LEU A 15 14.93 39.76 -37.23
CA LEU A 15 15.88 38.69 -36.89
C LEU A 15 16.23 38.64 -35.40
N LEU A 16 16.22 39.77 -34.70
CA LEU A 16 16.40 39.82 -33.23
C LEU A 16 15.15 39.32 -32.48
N LEU A 17 13.95 39.62 -32.98
CA LEU A 17 12.69 39.07 -32.45
C LEU A 17 12.50 37.58 -32.79
N LEU A 18 12.90 37.13 -33.98
CA LEU A 18 12.90 35.70 -34.34
C LEU A 18 14.01 34.91 -33.62
N GLY A 19 15.16 35.53 -33.33
CA GLY A 19 16.24 34.92 -32.53
C GLY A 19 15.90 34.75 -31.05
N TRP A 20 15.06 35.64 -30.49
CA TRP A 20 14.52 35.49 -29.13
C TRP A 20 13.40 34.44 -29.05
N ILE A 21 12.61 34.27 -30.12
CA ILE A 21 11.56 33.23 -30.19
C ILE A 21 12.17 31.83 -30.43
N LEU A 22 13.35 31.72 -31.04
CA LEU A 22 14.03 30.42 -31.27
C LEU A 22 14.96 29.97 -30.12
N THR A 23 15.39 30.87 -29.24
CA THR A 23 16.18 30.50 -28.04
C THR A 23 15.32 30.18 -26.82
N PHE A 24 14.08 30.66 -26.76
CA PHE A 24 13.10 30.21 -25.75
C PHE A 24 12.48 28.83 -26.06
N ASN A 25 12.43 28.42 -27.33
CA ASN A 25 11.81 27.15 -27.72
C ASN A 25 12.68 25.90 -27.49
N ALA A 26 13.97 26.03 -27.19
CA ALA A 26 14.83 24.89 -26.84
C ALA A 26 14.86 24.58 -25.32
N LEU A 27 14.46 25.53 -24.47
CA LEU A 27 14.23 25.32 -23.03
C LEU A 27 12.75 25.09 -22.70
N ALA A 28 11.82 25.59 -23.51
CA ALA A 28 10.37 25.43 -23.28
C ALA A 28 9.82 24.04 -23.61
N SER A 29 10.56 23.18 -24.32
CA SER A 29 10.18 21.78 -24.55
C SER A 29 10.55 20.84 -23.39
N TYR A 30 11.23 21.34 -22.33
CA TYR A 30 11.71 20.53 -21.21
C TYR A 30 10.79 20.54 -19.95
N GLN A 31 9.70 21.30 -19.95
CA GLN A 31 8.90 21.52 -18.72
C GLN A 31 7.51 20.87 -18.66
N ALA A 32 6.97 20.35 -19.76
CA ALA A 32 5.68 19.66 -19.71
C ALA A 32 5.84 18.21 -19.25
N GLY A 33 5.77 17.97 -17.94
CA GLY A 33 5.64 16.61 -17.36
C GLY A 33 6.92 15.96 -16.83
N SER A 34 8.07 16.66 -16.85
CA SER A 34 9.29 16.21 -16.18
C SER A 34 9.13 16.27 -14.65
N LYS A 35 9.64 15.26 -13.94
CA LYS A 35 9.62 15.16 -12.47
C LYS A 35 11.02 14.82 -11.96
N LEU A 36 11.35 15.32 -10.78
CA LEU A 36 12.52 14.85 -10.03
C LEU A 36 12.29 13.40 -9.65
N MET A 37 13.08 12.49 -10.22
CA MET A 37 12.91 11.05 -10.02
C MET A 37 13.86 10.51 -8.94
N ALA A 38 15.05 11.10 -8.82
CA ALA A 38 16.00 10.76 -7.76
C ALA A 38 16.89 11.95 -7.38
N HIS A 39 17.31 11.99 -6.13
CA HIS A 39 18.21 13.01 -5.58
C HIS A 39 19.17 12.35 -4.59
N TRP A 40 20.47 12.56 -4.78
CA TRP A 40 21.55 12.09 -3.93
C TRP A 40 22.35 13.30 -3.40
N PRO A 41 22.13 13.74 -2.16
CA PRO A 41 22.75 14.96 -1.60
C PRO A 41 24.28 14.89 -1.49
N LEU A 42 24.82 13.72 -1.16
CA LEU A 42 26.23 13.38 -0.93
C LEU A 42 26.99 14.37 0.00
N ASP A 43 26.58 14.37 1.27
CA ASP A 43 27.31 14.94 2.42
C ASP A 43 28.20 13.86 3.07
N VAL A 44 29.41 14.25 3.50
CA VAL A 44 30.41 13.38 4.12
C VAL A 44 30.22 13.21 5.64
N ASN A 45 29.33 13.98 6.26
CA ASN A 45 29.13 13.98 7.72
C ASN A 45 28.06 12.99 8.20
N ASP A 46 27.25 12.44 7.31
CA ASP A 46 26.26 11.42 7.67
C ASP A 46 26.88 10.03 7.48
N LYS A 47 27.22 9.37 8.60
CA LYS A 47 27.72 7.98 8.60
C LYS A 47 26.62 6.95 8.26
N SER A 48 25.39 7.38 7.98
CA SER A 48 24.33 6.50 7.56
C SER A 48 24.57 6.02 6.12
N THR A 49 24.61 4.70 5.94
CA THR A 49 24.87 3.99 4.67
C THR A 49 23.72 4.08 3.65
N PHE A 50 22.85 5.09 3.76
CA PHE A 50 21.60 5.15 3.01
C PHE A 50 21.39 6.53 2.39
N ILE A 51 21.93 6.71 1.19
CA ILE A 51 21.64 7.90 0.39
C ILE A 51 20.30 7.67 -0.32
N LYS A 52 19.26 8.36 0.14
CA LYS A 52 17.85 8.19 -0.28
C LYS A 52 17.46 9.18 -1.36
N ASP A 53 16.64 8.74 -2.32
CA ASP A 53 15.79 9.64 -3.09
C ASP A 53 14.61 10.14 -2.23
N ASN A 54 13.78 11.03 -2.77
CA ASN A 54 12.62 11.58 -2.07
C ASN A 54 11.55 10.53 -1.70
N THR A 55 11.66 9.28 -2.21
CA THR A 55 10.76 8.16 -1.88
C THR A 55 11.43 7.05 -1.05
N GLY A 56 12.75 7.10 -0.83
CA GLY A 56 13.51 6.10 -0.07
C GLY A 56 13.76 4.76 -0.78
N THR A 57 13.50 4.67 -2.09
CA THR A 57 13.38 3.42 -2.85
C THR A 57 14.67 3.04 -3.59
N TYR A 58 15.53 4.00 -3.98
CA TYR A 58 16.68 3.77 -4.87
C TYR A 58 18.02 4.15 -4.24
N ASN A 59 18.34 3.48 -3.11
CA ASN A 59 19.55 3.76 -2.33
C ASN A 59 20.83 3.28 -3.02
N LEU A 60 21.92 4.08 -2.97
CA LEU A 60 23.29 3.66 -3.33
C LEU A 60 23.90 2.76 -2.24
N ASN A 61 23.27 1.63 -1.97
CA ASN A 61 23.60 0.73 -0.87
C ASN A 61 24.51 -0.44 -1.27
N LYS A 62 24.83 -0.59 -2.57
CA LYS A 62 25.81 -1.57 -3.05
C LYS A 62 27.14 -0.87 -3.31
N GLN A 63 28.20 -1.42 -2.71
CA GLN A 63 29.58 -0.89 -2.74
C GLN A 63 29.66 0.60 -2.31
N ALA A 64 29.04 0.92 -1.18
CA ALA A 64 29.13 2.23 -0.57
C ALA A 64 30.46 2.35 0.20
N SER A 65 31.46 3.01 -0.38
CA SER A 65 32.75 3.25 0.28
C SER A 65 33.00 4.74 0.47
N VAL A 66 33.58 5.10 1.62
CA VAL A 66 34.15 6.42 1.86
C VAL A 66 35.66 6.30 1.78
N GLU A 67 36.25 6.66 0.64
CA GLU A 67 37.72 6.70 0.46
C GLU A 67 38.16 8.14 0.26
N LYS A 68 39.15 8.60 1.05
CA LYS A 68 39.66 9.99 1.03
C LYS A 68 38.58 11.07 1.12
N GLY A 69 37.48 10.81 1.86
CA GLY A 69 36.36 11.75 2.01
C GLY A 69 35.39 11.79 0.84
N THR A 70 35.41 10.78 -0.04
CA THR A 70 34.54 10.67 -1.21
C THR A 70 33.50 9.57 -1.00
N TRP A 71 32.22 9.85 -1.27
CA TRP A 71 31.21 8.80 -1.40
C TRP A 71 31.17 8.22 -2.82
N SER A 72 31.19 6.90 -2.92
CA SER A 72 30.91 6.16 -4.15
C SER A 72 29.96 5.00 -3.89
N GLY A 73 29.04 4.70 -4.82
CA GLY A 73 28.15 3.55 -4.72
C GLY A 73 27.19 3.43 -5.91
N PHE A 74 26.47 2.29 -5.98
CA PHE A 74 25.44 2.05 -6.98
C PHE A 74 24.14 1.52 -6.38
N SER A 75 23.02 1.71 -7.08
CA SER A 75 21.68 1.40 -6.58
C SER A 75 21.42 -0.11 -6.42
N SER A 76 20.68 -0.55 -5.38
CA SER A 76 20.27 -1.96 -5.24
C SER A 76 19.22 -2.44 -6.24
N SER A 77 18.46 -1.53 -6.83
CA SER A 77 17.27 -1.83 -7.63
C SER A 77 17.04 -0.78 -8.73
N TYR A 78 16.43 -1.21 -9.84
CA TYR A 78 16.05 -0.35 -10.97
C TYR A 78 14.75 0.40 -10.70
N LEU A 79 14.65 1.62 -11.21
CA LEU A 79 13.44 2.45 -11.27
C LEU A 79 12.57 2.06 -12.48
N PRO A 80 11.44 1.31 -12.31
CA PRO A 80 10.66 0.78 -13.44
C PRO A 80 9.99 1.82 -14.33
N SER A 81 9.87 3.06 -13.86
CA SER A 81 9.30 4.18 -14.63
C SER A 81 10.34 4.94 -15.46
N LEU A 82 11.58 4.47 -15.48
CA LEU A 82 12.68 5.14 -16.16
C LEU A 82 12.88 4.56 -17.57
N ASP A 83 12.49 5.32 -18.59
CA ASP A 83 12.86 5.07 -19.98
C ASP A 83 14.01 5.99 -20.36
N MET A 84 15.22 5.45 -20.45
CA MET A 84 16.41 6.26 -20.78
C MET A 84 16.67 6.38 -22.27
N ARG A 85 15.87 5.72 -23.11
CA ARG A 85 16.04 5.70 -24.55
C ARG A 85 15.05 6.63 -25.23
N ASN A 86 13.77 6.51 -24.89
CA ASN A 86 12.70 7.17 -25.63
C ASN A 86 12.17 8.44 -24.96
N LEU A 87 12.51 8.68 -23.69
CA LEU A 87 12.06 9.86 -22.96
C LEU A 87 13.23 10.78 -22.61
N PRO A 88 13.02 12.11 -22.63
CA PRO A 88 14.06 13.06 -22.25
C PRO A 88 14.36 12.98 -20.75
N TRP A 89 15.64 13.14 -20.41
CA TRP A 89 16.10 13.14 -19.02
C TRP A 89 17.35 14.02 -18.86
N VAL A 90 17.58 14.46 -17.63
CA VAL A 90 18.73 15.26 -17.19
C VAL A 90 19.29 14.61 -15.94
N PHE A 91 20.60 14.36 -15.95
CA PHE A 91 21.36 13.99 -14.77
C PHE A 91 22.41 15.06 -14.46
N GLU A 92 22.26 15.70 -13.31
CA GLU A 92 23.11 16.83 -12.91
C GLU A 92 23.73 16.59 -11.55
N GLY A 93 24.82 17.30 -11.24
CA GLY A 93 25.49 17.21 -9.96
C GLY A 93 26.75 18.07 -9.92
N ASN A 94 27.50 17.95 -8.83
CA ASN A 94 28.77 18.65 -8.66
C ASN A 94 29.88 17.66 -8.36
N PHE A 95 31.06 17.90 -8.94
CA PHE A 95 32.26 17.14 -8.65
C PHE A 95 33.45 18.07 -8.38
N GLN A 96 34.38 17.63 -7.56
CA GLN A 96 35.67 18.25 -7.28
C GLN A 96 36.72 17.14 -7.20
N THR A 97 37.88 17.34 -7.79
CA THR A 97 39.02 16.42 -7.69
C THR A 97 39.96 16.82 -6.54
N THR A 98 40.81 15.91 -6.06
CA THR A 98 41.85 16.22 -5.05
C THR A 98 43.18 16.70 -5.64
N ASN A 99 43.29 16.91 -6.96
CA ASN A 99 44.54 17.18 -7.68
C ASN A 99 45.60 16.06 -7.62
N GLU A 100 45.23 14.84 -7.21
CA GLU A 100 46.13 13.68 -7.27
C GLU A 100 45.95 12.97 -8.62
N ASP A 101 46.94 13.06 -9.50
CA ASP A 101 46.94 12.37 -10.79
C ASP A 101 47.00 10.84 -10.61
N GLY A 102 46.28 10.08 -11.44
CA GLY A 102 46.69 8.70 -11.70
C GLY A 102 45.68 7.74 -12.29
N ASN A 103 44.38 7.90 -12.06
CA ASN A 103 43.38 6.90 -12.44
C ASN A 103 42.21 7.48 -13.24
N ILE A 104 41.65 6.62 -14.09
CA ILE A 104 40.35 6.89 -14.71
C ILE A 104 39.31 6.73 -13.61
N ALA A 105 38.41 7.69 -13.44
CA ALA A 105 37.41 7.66 -12.37
C ALA A 105 36.00 7.91 -12.92
N VAL A 106 35.03 7.13 -12.45
CA VAL A 106 33.63 7.32 -12.80
C VAL A 106 33.04 8.41 -11.92
N ILE A 107 32.49 9.46 -12.53
CA ILE A 107 31.71 10.48 -11.81
C ILE A 107 30.28 9.95 -11.64
N ALA A 108 29.71 9.44 -12.73
CA ALA A 108 28.31 9.04 -12.83
C ALA A 108 28.13 8.03 -13.95
N GLY A 109 27.15 7.13 -13.83
CA GLY A 109 26.86 6.16 -14.88
C GLY A 109 25.59 5.37 -14.65
N THR A 110 25.31 4.48 -15.61
CA THR A 110 24.29 3.44 -15.47
C THR A 110 24.78 2.10 -15.97
N ARG A 111 24.25 1.01 -15.38
CA ARG A 111 24.44 -0.36 -15.86
C ARG A 111 23.15 -1.17 -15.88
N SER A 112 22.98 -2.07 -16.84
CA SER A 112 21.89 -3.06 -16.81
C SER A 112 22.11 -4.06 -15.67
N ALA A 113 21.04 -4.37 -14.92
CA ALA A 113 21.05 -5.44 -13.93
C ALA A 113 21.13 -6.84 -14.56
N LEU A 114 20.82 -6.98 -15.86
CA LEU A 114 20.94 -8.25 -16.60
C LEU A 114 22.34 -8.44 -17.19
N SER A 115 22.99 -7.34 -17.58
CA SER A 115 24.35 -7.32 -18.09
C SER A 115 25.09 -6.13 -17.47
N GLY A 116 25.93 -6.38 -16.46
CA GLY A 116 26.73 -5.34 -15.78
C GLY A 116 27.72 -4.59 -16.68
N TYR A 117 27.68 -4.83 -18.00
CA TYR A 117 28.52 -4.18 -18.99
C TYR A 117 27.77 -3.12 -19.80
N THR A 118 26.44 -3.09 -19.82
CA THR A 118 25.71 -2.23 -20.77
C THR A 118 25.20 -0.97 -20.11
N GLY A 119 25.44 0.19 -20.74
CA GLY A 119 24.99 1.47 -20.22
C GLY A 119 25.85 2.64 -20.70
N TRP A 120 25.95 3.70 -19.88
CA TRP A 120 26.80 4.84 -20.18
C TRP A 120 27.60 5.25 -18.95
N ASP A 121 28.76 5.88 -19.19
CA ASP A 121 29.64 6.43 -18.16
C ASP A 121 29.98 7.87 -18.46
N PHE A 122 29.90 8.70 -17.43
CA PHE A 122 30.55 9.99 -17.35
C PHE A 122 31.76 9.86 -16.45
N LEU A 123 32.95 9.99 -17.03
CA LEU A 123 34.21 9.70 -16.37
C LEU A 123 35.23 10.79 -16.58
N MET A 124 36.20 10.86 -15.69
CA MET A 124 37.42 11.65 -15.84
C MET A 124 38.57 10.72 -16.21
N LEU A 125 39.36 11.12 -17.21
CA LEU A 125 40.57 10.43 -17.62
C LEU A 125 41.76 10.88 -16.77
N LYS A 126 42.88 10.15 -16.90
CA LYS A 126 44.12 10.44 -16.18
C LYS A 126 44.68 11.85 -16.42
N ASP A 127 44.40 12.45 -17.57
CA ASP A 127 44.81 13.82 -17.93
C ASP A 127 43.83 14.90 -17.42
N GLY A 128 42.82 14.49 -16.65
CA GLY A 128 41.77 15.35 -16.11
C GLY A 128 40.69 15.76 -17.11
N THR A 129 40.76 15.28 -18.36
CA THR A 129 39.69 15.49 -19.34
C THR A 129 38.45 14.65 -19.00
N LEU A 130 37.28 15.19 -19.32
CA LEU A 130 36.00 14.53 -19.07
C LEU A 130 35.55 13.80 -20.34
N ARG A 131 34.95 12.62 -20.17
CA ARG A 131 34.48 11.79 -21.28
C ARG A 131 33.12 11.19 -20.96
N VAL A 132 32.26 11.15 -21.97
CA VAL A 132 31.03 10.35 -21.95
C VAL A 132 31.20 9.16 -22.87
N MET A 133 30.95 7.96 -22.36
CA MET A 133 31.01 6.72 -23.12
C MET A 133 29.66 6.00 -23.08
N ALA A 134 29.33 5.26 -24.13
CA ALA A 134 28.28 4.26 -24.12
C ALA A 134 28.90 2.86 -24.29
N VAL A 135 28.41 1.88 -23.56
CA VAL A 135 28.89 0.49 -23.61
C VAL A 135 27.73 -0.41 -24.04
N ASN A 136 27.94 -1.15 -25.12
CA ASN A 136 26.93 -2.03 -25.71
C ASN A 136 27.01 -3.48 -25.17
N ASN A 137 26.10 -4.35 -25.62
CA ASN A 137 25.99 -5.74 -25.18
C ASN A 137 27.25 -6.58 -25.48
N ASP A 138 28.07 -6.16 -26.45
CA ASP A 138 29.33 -6.82 -26.83
C ASP A 138 30.53 -6.37 -25.99
N LYS A 139 30.30 -5.63 -24.91
CA LYS A 139 31.34 -5.03 -24.03
C LYS A 139 32.28 -4.05 -24.75
N LYS A 140 31.89 -3.55 -25.93
CA LYS A 140 32.65 -2.53 -26.66
C LYS A 140 32.16 -1.15 -26.24
N GLY A 141 33.01 -0.42 -25.51
CA GLY A 141 32.77 0.98 -25.17
C GLY A 141 33.05 1.89 -26.36
N VAL A 142 32.08 2.73 -26.72
CA VAL A 142 32.24 3.79 -27.73
C VAL A 142 32.32 5.12 -26.99
N SER A 143 33.41 5.85 -27.21
CA SER A 143 33.53 7.23 -26.75
C SER A 143 32.55 8.10 -27.53
N LEU A 144 31.60 8.72 -26.83
CA LEU A 144 30.65 9.64 -27.44
C LEU A 144 31.28 11.02 -27.59
N MET A 145 31.89 11.55 -26.53
CA MET A 145 32.51 12.87 -26.51
C MET A 145 33.64 12.97 -25.50
N SER A 146 34.53 13.94 -25.72
CA SER A 146 35.58 14.38 -24.79
C SER A 146 35.50 15.89 -24.61
N SER A 147 35.80 16.39 -23.41
CA SER A 147 35.83 17.83 -23.15
C SER A 147 36.97 18.56 -23.87
N GLY A 148 38.02 17.84 -24.27
CA GLY A 148 39.23 18.40 -24.89
C GLY A 148 40.05 19.31 -23.97
N ARG A 149 39.62 19.53 -22.73
CA ARG A 149 40.30 20.30 -21.69
C ARG A 149 40.18 19.62 -20.34
N SER A 150 41.18 19.82 -19.50
CA SER A 150 41.17 19.30 -18.14
C SER A 150 40.22 20.10 -17.23
N PHE A 151 39.57 19.36 -16.33
CA PHE A 151 38.78 19.85 -15.19
C PHE A 151 39.31 19.31 -13.86
N ASN A 152 40.57 18.86 -13.84
CA ASN A 152 41.30 18.49 -12.63
C ASN A 152 42.04 19.74 -12.11
N ASP A 153 41.30 20.72 -11.57
CA ASP A 153 41.88 21.99 -11.07
C ASP A 153 41.58 22.24 -9.57
N GLY A 154 41.00 21.25 -8.89
CA GLY A 154 40.67 21.30 -7.47
C GLY A 154 39.46 22.17 -7.15
N LYS A 155 38.74 22.70 -8.14
CA LYS A 155 37.50 23.44 -7.91
C LYS A 155 36.28 22.52 -7.98
N ILE A 156 35.17 23.01 -7.42
CA ILE A 156 33.87 22.37 -7.60
C ILE A 156 33.32 22.80 -8.96
N HIS A 157 33.04 21.82 -9.81
CA HIS A 157 32.41 21.99 -11.10
C HIS A 157 31.00 21.45 -11.08
N PHE A 158 30.07 22.19 -11.69
CA PHE A 158 28.71 21.72 -11.95
C PHE A 158 28.69 21.00 -13.30
N PHE A 159 27.98 19.87 -13.39
CA PHE A 159 27.67 19.24 -14.66
C PHE A 159 26.16 19.01 -14.82
N SER A 160 25.71 19.02 -16.08
CA SER A 160 24.41 18.52 -16.52
C SER A 160 24.64 17.62 -17.73
N LEU A 161 24.15 16.39 -17.68
CA LEU A 161 24.13 15.44 -18.78
C LEU A 161 22.68 15.25 -19.22
N GLU A 162 22.38 15.64 -20.46
CA GLU A 162 21.02 15.80 -20.97
C GLU A 162 20.80 14.87 -22.16
N TRP A 163 19.72 14.11 -22.13
CA TRP A 163 19.29 13.26 -23.24
C TRP A 163 18.05 13.82 -23.90
N SER A 164 18.14 13.99 -25.22
CA SER A 164 17.04 14.41 -26.09
C SER A 164 16.78 13.31 -27.13
N PRO A 165 15.70 12.52 -26.99
CA PRO A 165 15.36 11.46 -27.93
C PRO A 165 14.85 12.03 -29.27
N ASP A 166 15.11 11.32 -30.37
CA ASP A 166 14.68 11.66 -31.73
C ASP A 166 14.48 10.38 -32.57
N GLY A 167 13.25 9.87 -32.62
CA GLY A 167 12.85 8.83 -33.59
C GLY A 167 13.66 7.53 -33.57
N GLY A 168 14.12 7.08 -32.39
CA GLY A 168 14.94 5.86 -32.24
C GLY A 168 16.45 6.09 -32.27
N LYS A 169 16.88 7.34 -32.49
CA LYS A 169 18.19 7.89 -32.12
C LYS A 169 17.99 8.98 -31.07
N GLY A 170 19.06 9.65 -30.67
CA GLY A 170 18.98 10.80 -29.78
C GLY A 170 20.26 11.62 -29.75
N THR A 171 20.17 12.75 -29.05
CA THR A 171 21.27 13.65 -28.77
C THR A 171 21.59 13.64 -27.29
N ILE A 172 22.84 13.35 -26.95
CA ILE A 172 23.38 13.50 -25.60
C ILE A 172 24.15 14.82 -25.53
N THR A 173 23.92 15.61 -24.49
CA THR A 173 24.59 16.89 -24.25
C THR A 173 25.21 16.92 -22.86
N LEU A 174 26.51 17.18 -22.77
CA LEU A 174 27.20 17.49 -21.53
C LEU A 174 27.40 19.00 -21.41
N VAL A 175 26.99 19.57 -20.29
CA VAL A 175 27.22 20.97 -19.92
C VAL A 175 28.04 21.03 -18.65
N ILE A 176 29.18 21.73 -18.68
CA ILE A 176 30.02 22.00 -17.50
C ILE A 176 29.99 23.49 -17.16
N ASP A 177 29.76 23.80 -15.89
CA ASP A 177 29.69 25.15 -15.31
C ASP A 177 28.74 26.11 -16.06
N ARG A 178 27.75 25.54 -16.77
CA ARG A 178 26.81 26.26 -17.65
C ARG A 178 27.49 27.08 -18.75
N LYS A 179 28.79 26.84 -19.02
CA LYS A 179 29.62 27.58 -19.97
C LYS A 179 30.13 26.69 -21.09
N HIS A 180 30.51 25.46 -20.77
CA HIS A 180 31.11 24.52 -21.72
C HIS A 180 30.08 23.49 -22.11
N LYS A 181 29.64 23.48 -23.37
CA LYS A 181 28.61 22.58 -23.88
C LYS A 181 29.19 21.68 -24.98
N TYR A 182 28.97 20.38 -24.85
CA TYR A 182 29.41 19.33 -25.76
C TYR A 182 28.19 18.49 -26.13
N SER A 183 27.85 18.36 -27.42
CA SER A 183 26.65 17.66 -27.87
C SER A 183 26.98 16.68 -29.00
N VAL A 184 26.40 15.49 -28.94
CA VAL A 184 26.56 14.45 -29.96
C VAL A 184 25.19 13.88 -30.31
N ALA A 185 24.84 13.98 -31.59
CA ALA A 185 23.57 13.49 -32.14
C ALA A 185 23.72 12.11 -32.78
N GLY A 186 22.59 11.48 -33.12
CA GLY A 186 22.57 10.21 -33.84
C GLY A 186 22.87 8.98 -32.99
N ILE A 187 22.85 9.12 -31.66
CA ILE A 187 23.09 8.01 -30.73
C ILE A 187 21.88 7.10 -30.74
N GLY A 188 22.04 5.85 -31.19
CA GLY A 188 20.92 4.89 -31.28
C GLY A 188 20.44 4.39 -29.92
N ASP A 189 21.38 3.90 -29.09
CA ASP A 189 21.09 3.42 -27.75
C ASP A 189 22.25 3.71 -26.80
N LEU A 190 21.95 4.24 -25.61
CA LEU A 190 22.93 4.48 -24.54
C LEU A 190 23.12 3.21 -23.67
N GLY A 191 23.03 2.02 -24.29
CA GLY A 191 22.99 0.69 -23.66
C GLY A 191 21.57 0.09 -23.54
N GLU A 192 21.42 -1.19 -23.19
CA GLU A 192 20.09 -1.81 -23.07
C GLU A 192 19.15 -1.07 -22.09
N ASN A 193 17.87 -0.88 -22.46
CA ASN A 193 16.92 -0.07 -21.68
C ASN A 193 16.30 -0.81 -20.47
N SER A 194 16.61 -2.10 -20.28
CA SER A 194 15.98 -2.92 -19.24
C SER A 194 16.77 -2.88 -17.92
N LYS A 195 16.05 -2.72 -16.80
CA LYS A 195 16.56 -2.92 -15.43
C LYS A 195 17.86 -2.16 -15.07
N ARG A 196 17.94 -0.85 -15.35
CA ARG A 196 19.15 -0.05 -15.08
C ARG A 196 19.38 0.29 -13.61
N LEU A 197 20.63 0.19 -13.17
CA LEU A 197 21.11 0.67 -11.88
C LEU A 197 21.90 1.96 -12.10
N PHE A 198 21.73 2.95 -11.21
CA PHE A 198 22.53 4.17 -11.21
C PHE A 198 23.81 3.97 -10.42
N GLU A 199 24.86 4.64 -10.86
CA GLU A 199 26.19 4.58 -10.26
C GLU A 199 26.72 6.00 -10.09
N ILE A 200 27.28 6.29 -8.92
CA ILE A 200 27.92 7.57 -8.62
C ILE A 200 29.26 7.28 -7.96
N GLY A 201 30.33 7.83 -8.51
CA GLY A 201 31.69 7.65 -7.96
C GLY A 201 32.30 6.26 -8.12
N CYS A 202 31.63 5.29 -8.75
CA CYS A 202 32.13 3.93 -9.00
C CYS A 202 31.46 3.29 -10.23
N GLN A 203 31.94 2.12 -10.65
CA GLN A 203 31.30 1.25 -11.65
C GLN A 203 30.74 -0.01 -10.98
N ALA A 204 29.50 -0.42 -11.27
CA ALA A 204 28.92 -1.63 -10.65
C ALA A 204 29.61 -2.91 -11.12
N GLY A 205 29.73 -3.86 -10.18
CA GLY A 205 30.35 -5.16 -10.43
C GLY A 205 31.88 -5.14 -10.45
N ASN A 206 32.52 -3.98 -10.34
CA ASN A 206 33.97 -3.86 -10.26
C ASN A 206 34.41 -3.62 -8.80
N SER A 207 34.86 -4.67 -8.12
CA SER A 207 35.43 -4.60 -6.77
C SER A 207 36.86 -4.04 -6.72
N SER A 208 37.45 -3.66 -7.86
CA SER A 208 38.79 -3.06 -7.88
C SER A 208 38.72 -1.57 -7.58
N LYS A 209 39.63 -1.08 -6.72
CA LYS A 209 39.81 0.34 -6.39
C LYS A 209 40.20 1.24 -7.59
N SER A 210 40.21 0.71 -8.81
CA SER A 210 40.84 1.34 -9.98
C SER A 210 39.97 2.39 -10.69
N LEU A 211 38.65 2.39 -10.47
CA LEU A 211 37.68 3.30 -11.11
C LEU A 211 36.88 4.17 -10.12
N LEU A 212 37.29 4.19 -8.86
CA LEU A 212 36.64 4.98 -7.81
C LEU A 212 36.95 6.47 -7.98
N TRP A 213 35.96 7.33 -7.75
CA TRP A 213 36.18 8.76 -7.67
C TRP A 213 37.03 9.12 -6.45
N ILE A 214 37.93 10.07 -6.64
CA ILE A 214 38.77 10.62 -5.58
C ILE A 214 38.56 12.14 -5.56
N GLY A 215 37.78 12.60 -4.58
CA GLY A 215 37.42 14.02 -4.41
C GLY A 215 36.04 14.21 -3.79
N LYS A 216 35.34 15.29 -4.13
CA LYS A 216 33.96 15.51 -3.63
C LYS A 216 32.95 15.28 -4.73
N LEU A 217 31.86 14.59 -4.41
CA LEU A 217 30.67 14.45 -5.23
C LEU A 217 29.51 15.00 -4.43
N GLN A 218 28.71 15.91 -4.99
CA GLN A 218 27.65 16.61 -4.25
C GLN A 218 26.40 16.84 -5.10
N ASN A 219 25.23 16.65 -4.46
CA ASN A 219 23.93 17.09 -4.94
C ASN A 219 23.55 16.59 -6.34
N PHE A 220 23.66 15.27 -6.54
CA PHE A 220 23.31 14.63 -7.81
C PHE A 220 21.79 14.50 -7.93
N LYS A 221 21.22 14.87 -9.08
CA LYS A 221 19.76 14.83 -9.32
C LYS A 221 19.47 14.23 -10.67
N PHE A 222 18.50 13.33 -10.70
CA PHE A 222 17.96 12.77 -11.92
C PHE A 222 16.53 13.27 -12.13
N THR A 223 16.31 13.97 -13.24
CA THR A 223 15.01 14.50 -13.66
C THR A 223 14.63 13.87 -14.99
N GLY A 224 13.40 13.40 -15.13
CA GLY A 224 12.93 12.78 -16.36
C GLY A 224 11.41 12.80 -16.48
N VAL A 225 10.92 12.47 -17.67
CA VAL A 225 9.49 12.25 -17.88
C VAL A 225 9.17 10.82 -17.42
N PRO A 226 8.25 10.61 -16.46
CA PRO A 226 7.87 9.27 -16.05
C PRO A 226 7.29 8.50 -17.24
N GLN A 227 7.81 7.30 -17.51
CA GLN A 227 7.16 6.40 -18.45
C GLN A 227 5.77 6.07 -17.90
N ALA A 228 4.71 6.40 -18.64
CA ALA A 228 3.40 5.82 -18.39
C ALA A 228 3.60 4.30 -18.44
N SER A 229 3.22 3.58 -17.39
CA SER A 229 3.57 2.16 -17.23
C SER A 229 3.20 1.33 -18.46
N THR A 230 4.13 1.20 -19.40
CA THR A 230 4.03 0.29 -20.52
C THR A 230 4.83 -0.94 -20.12
N THR A 231 4.21 -1.79 -19.31
CA THR A 231 4.44 -3.22 -19.48
C THR A 231 4.23 -3.49 -20.96
N SER A 232 5.30 -3.89 -21.66
CA SER A 232 5.19 -4.48 -22.98
C SER A 232 4.55 -5.86 -22.84
N SER A 233 3.26 -5.87 -22.57
CA SER A 233 2.37 -6.86 -23.14
C SER A 233 1.33 -6.05 -23.90
N THR A 234 1.09 -6.43 -25.15
CA THR A 234 -0.13 -6.15 -25.89
C THR A 234 -1.34 -6.80 -25.20
N GLU A 235 -1.44 -6.73 -23.87
CA GLU A 235 -2.66 -6.99 -23.15
C GLU A 235 -3.32 -5.66 -22.94
N THR A 236 -4.47 -5.47 -23.58
CA THR A 236 -5.35 -4.37 -23.22
C THR A 236 -5.73 -4.57 -21.76
N ARG A 237 -5.08 -3.82 -20.88
CA ARG A 237 -5.38 -3.79 -19.45
C ARG A 237 -6.88 -3.64 -19.28
N ILE A 238 -7.50 -4.50 -18.49
CA ILE A 238 -8.96 -4.51 -18.35
C ILE A 238 -9.48 -3.17 -17.86
N GLU A 239 -8.68 -2.40 -17.12
CA GLU A 239 -8.98 -1.05 -16.66
C GLU A 239 -9.08 -0.01 -17.81
N ASN A 240 -8.45 -0.29 -18.95
CA ASN A 240 -8.58 0.53 -20.16
C ASN A 240 -9.79 0.14 -20.99
N LEU A 241 -10.20 -1.14 -20.94
CA LEU A 241 -11.38 -1.67 -21.60
C LEU A 241 -12.68 -1.37 -20.84
N ASP A 242 -12.59 -1.42 -19.51
CA ASP A 242 -13.71 -1.29 -18.60
C ASP A 242 -13.39 -0.21 -17.57
N ALA A 243 -14.13 0.89 -17.63
CA ALA A 243 -14.00 2.00 -16.70
C ALA A 243 -14.28 1.58 -15.25
N GLU A 244 -15.11 0.57 -15.03
CA GLU A 244 -15.43 0.02 -13.70
C GLU A 244 -14.23 -0.71 -13.09
N MET A 245 -13.27 -1.16 -13.90
CA MET A 245 -12.06 -1.83 -13.42
C MET A 245 -10.95 -0.85 -13.02
N ARG A 246 -11.12 0.45 -13.29
CA ARG A 246 -10.16 1.49 -12.88
C ARG A 246 -10.15 1.66 -11.35
N THR A 247 -8.96 1.87 -10.80
CA THR A 247 -8.82 2.51 -9.48
C THR A 247 -9.11 4.00 -9.69
N GLY A 248 -10.03 4.57 -8.92
CA GLY A 248 -10.59 5.90 -9.18
C GLY A 248 -9.52 6.98 -9.36
N LYS A 249 -9.75 7.92 -10.29
CA LYS A 249 -8.98 9.16 -10.37
C LYS A 249 -9.43 10.12 -9.25
N PRO A 250 -8.52 10.97 -8.71
CA PRO A 250 -8.90 12.05 -7.79
C PRO A 250 -10.01 12.91 -8.38
N VAL A 251 -10.93 13.35 -7.54
CA VAL A 251 -11.92 14.36 -7.91
C VAL A 251 -11.23 15.73 -7.82
N ASP A 252 -11.15 16.45 -8.94
CA ASP A 252 -10.58 17.81 -9.03
C ASP A 252 -11.60 18.85 -8.54
N LEU A 253 -11.96 18.74 -7.26
CA LEU A 253 -12.78 19.71 -6.54
C LEU A 253 -12.02 20.15 -5.30
N THR A 254 -12.31 21.36 -4.80
CA THR A 254 -11.88 21.76 -3.46
C THR A 254 -12.45 20.75 -2.46
N VAL A 255 -11.59 19.95 -1.82
CA VAL A 255 -12.00 18.88 -0.89
C VAL A 255 -11.78 19.33 0.55
N LYS A 256 -12.81 19.20 1.39
CA LYS A 256 -12.67 19.29 2.85
C LYS A 256 -12.33 17.91 3.40
N TRP A 257 -11.10 17.75 3.90
CA TRP A 257 -10.63 16.53 4.53
C TRP A 257 -10.92 16.56 6.03
N ILE A 258 -11.45 15.46 6.56
CA ILE A 258 -11.75 15.26 7.97
C ILE A 258 -11.05 13.98 8.41
N ASN A 259 -10.29 14.04 9.51
CA ASN A 259 -9.65 12.83 10.04
C ASN A 259 -10.70 11.90 10.65
N ALA A 260 -10.56 10.59 10.48
CA ALA A 260 -11.53 9.64 11.01
C ALA A 260 -11.67 9.69 12.55
N THR A 261 -10.65 10.17 13.26
CA THR A 261 -10.70 10.39 14.72
C THR A 261 -11.66 11.50 15.14
N GLU A 262 -12.06 12.37 14.21
CA GLU A 262 -13.11 13.38 14.40
C GLU A 262 -14.52 12.81 14.14
N LEU A 263 -14.61 11.60 13.60
CA LEU A 263 -15.85 10.86 13.36
C LEU A 263 -16.11 9.86 14.49
N ASN A 264 -17.32 9.27 14.53
CA ASN A 264 -17.62 8.22 15.48
C ASN A 264 -17.02 6.88 15.01
N ILE A 265 -15.96 6.43 15.69
CA ILE A 265 -15.37 5.11 15.48
C ILE A 265 -16.16 4.07 16.26
N GLU A 266 -16.72 3.10 15.55
CA GLU A 266 -17.50 1.98 16.08
C GLU A 266 -16.73 0.65 15.91
N GLY A 267 -17.18 -0.40 16.61
CA GLY A 267 -16.66 -1.76 16.46
C GLY A 267 -15.45 -2.05 17.32
N LYS A 268 -15.29 -1.28 18.40
CA LYS A 268 -14.21 -1.42 19.39
C LYS A 268 -14.76 -1.64 20.80
N GLY A 269 -14.11 -2.53 21.55
CA GLY A 269 -14.41 -2.74 22.96
C GLY A 269 -13.79 -1.70 23.90
N TRP A 270 -12.75 -0.99 23.44
CA TRP A 270 -11.91 -0.13 24.28
C TRP A 270 -11.41 1.10 23.55
N LYS A 271 -11.04 2.11 24.34
CA LYS A 271 -10.46 3.37 23.85
C LYS A 271 -8.94 3.43 23.99
N ASP A 272 -8.35 2.67 24.93
CA ASP A 272 -6.92 2.72 25.27
C ASP A 272 -6.07 1.75 24.43
N THR A 273 -6.09 1.95 23.13
CA THR A 273 -5.40 1.13 22.13
C THR A 273 -4.20 1.86 21.54
N GLU A 274 -3.14 1.15 21.10
CA GLU A 274 -1.93 1.79 20.51
C GLU A 274 -2.26 2.70 19.31
N THR A 275 -3.26 2.33 18.52
CA THR A 275 -3.84 3.16 17.46
C THR A 275 -5.37 3.20 17.61
N PRO A 276 -6.06 4.22 17.07
CA PRO A 276 -7.53 4.25 17.02
C PRO A 276 -8.16 3.06 16.28
N TYR A 277 -7.39 2.28 15.53
CA TYR A 277 -7.87 1.18 14.68
C TYR A 277 -7.42 -0.21 15.13
N ASN A 278 -6.75 -0.33 16.29
CA ASN A 278 -6.47 -1.63 16.91
C ASN A 278 -7.71 -2.16 17.64
N ARG A 279 -7.83 -3.50 17.69
CA ARG A 279 -8.95 -4.22 18.31
C ARG A 279 -8.74 -4.58 19.77
N LEU A 280 -7.49 -4.66 20.24
CA LEU A 280 -7.14 -4.88 21.64
C LEU A 280 -6.34 -3.70 22.24
N PRO A 281 -6.57 -3.36 23.52
CA PRO A 281 -5.74 -2.43 24.28
C PRO A 281 -4.27 -2.78 24.35
N ALA A 282 -3.42 -1.75 24.47
CA ALA A 282 -1.97 -1.91 24.59
C ALA A 282 -1.58 -2.79 25.80
N ARG A 283 -2.35 -2.74 26.89
CA ARG A 283 -2.11 -3.54 28.11
C ARG A 283 -2.21 -5.05 27.89
N PHE A 284 -2.89 -5.52 26.83
CA PHE A 284 -2.99 -6.96 26.55
C PHE A 284 -1.83 -7.50 25.71
N LYS A 285 -0.91 -6.65 25.25
CA LYS A 285 0.25 -7.06 24.45
C LYS A 285 1.14 -8.11 25.12
N SER A 286 1.30 -8.04 26.44
CA SER A 286 2.04 -9.03 27.24
C SER A 286 1.16 -10.15 27.81
N VAL A 287 -0.15 -10.08 27.61
CA VAL A 287 -1.13 -11.04 28.14
C VAL A 287 -1.48 -12.09 27.10
N VAL A 288 -1.78 -11.66 25.86
CA VAL A 288 -2.14 -12.56 24.77
C VAL A 288 -0.89 -13.08 24.04
N ARG A 289 -1.02 -14.22 23.37
CA ARG A 289 0.05 -14.78 22.53
C ARG A 289 0.44 -13.80 21.40
N ASN A 290 1.72 -13.78 21.04
CA ASN A 290 2.25 -12.91 19.98
C ASN A 290 1.44 -12.92 18.66
N PRO A 291 0.96 -14.07 18.12
CA PRO A 291 0.15 -14.06 16.92
C PRO A 291 -1.21 -13.38 17.10
N VAL A 292 -1.85 -13.54 18.28
CA VAL A 292 -3.11 -12.87 18.62
C VAL A 292 -2.87 -11.36 18.69
N TRP A 293 -1.80 -10.92 19.35
CA TRP A 293 -1.44 -9.51 19.40
C TRP A 293 -1.21 -8.93 18.00
N ALA A 294 -0.43 -9.60 17.14
CA ALA A 294 -0.18 -9.16 15.78
C ALA A 294 -1.49 -8.98 14.99
N LEU A 295 -2.38 -9.97 15.05
CA LEU A 295 -3.69 -9.93 14.39
C LEU A 295 -4.63 -8.88 14.99
N SER A 296 -4.50 -8.56 16.28
CA SER A 296 -5.30 -7.52 16.93
C SER A 296 -5.02 -6.10 16.41
N THR A 297 -3.90 -5.91 15.72
CA THR A 297 -3.57 -4.64 15.05
C THR A 297 -4.33 -4.43 13.74
N HIS A 298 -4.94 -5.49 13.18
CA HIS A 298 -5.81 -5.37 12.01
C HIS A 298 -7.15 -4.76 12.40
N SER A 299 -7.76 -3.99 11.49
CA SER A 299 -8.98 -3.22 11.74
C SER A 299 -10.30 -3.97 11.48
N ALA A 300 -10.29 -5.30 11.47
CA ALA A 300 -11.47 -6.11 11.14
C ALA A 300 -12.70 -5.76 11.99
N GLY A 301 -13.81 -5.42 11.35
CA GLY A 301 -15.08 -5.07 12.01
C GLY A 301 -15.12 -3.67 12.64
N ILE A 302 -14.02 -2.91 12.63
CA ILE A 302 -14.04 -1.48 13.00
C ILE A 302 -14.66 -0.71 11.83
N ALA A 303 -15.46 0.31 12.17
CA ALA A 303 -16.12 1.14 11.18
C ALA A 303 -16.17 2.62 11.60
N LEU A 304 -16.30 3.51 10.62
CA LEU A 304 -16.63 4.92 10.83
C LEU A 304 -18.12 5.11 10.60
N HIS A 305 -18.84 5.58 11.62
CA HIS A 305 -20.28 5.80 11.58
C HIS A 305 -20.54 7.30 11.68
N PHE A 306 -21.23 7.88 10.70
CA PHE A 306 -21.41 9.33 10.64
C PHE A 306 -22.65 9.72 9.84
N THR A 307 -23.21 10.88 10.14
CA THR A 307 -24.24 11.51 9.29
C THR A 307 -23.61 12.67 8.55
N ALA A 308 -23.84 12.76 7.23
CA ALA A 308 -23.34 13.84 6.41
C ALA A 308 -24.45 14.50 5.59
N SER A 309 -24.38 15.82 5.45
CA SER A 309 -25.20 16.62 4.53
C SER A 309 -24.34 17.66 3.81
N ASN A 310 -24.89 18.28 2.76
CA ASN A 310 -24.20 19.28 1.93
C ASN A 310 -22.92 18.73 1.27
N THR A 311 -22.95 17.49 0.80
CA THR A 311 -21.84 16.91 0.05
C THR A 311 -22.32 16.17 -1.19
N LYS A 312 -21.60 16.35 -2.31
CA LYS A 312 -21.85 15.65 -3.58
C LYS A 312 -21.08 14.34 -3.71
N PHE A 313 -20.06 14.16 -2.87
CA PHE A 313 -19.16 13.03 -2.95
C PHE A 313 -18.61 12.67 -1.58
N ILE A 314 -18.08 11.45 -1.49
CA ILE A 314 -17.25 10.97 -0.41
C ILE A 314 -16.04 10.30 -1.05
N THR A 315 -14.85 10.75 -0.69
CA THR A 315 -13.56 10.14 -1.05
C THR A 315 -12.82 9.76 0.23
N ALA A 316 -11.83 8.88 0.14
CA ALA A 316 -11.01 8.50 1.28
C ALA A 316 -9.53 8.45 0.91
N LYS A 317 -8.70 8.90 1.85
CA LYS A 317 -7.26 8.61 1.91
C LYS A 317 -7.02 7.72 3.10
N TRP A 318 -6.26 6.65 2.95
CA TRP A 318 -5.93 5.78 4.06
C TRP A 318 -4.55 5.17 3.92
N LYS A 319 -3.86 5.04 5.06
CA LYS A 319 -2.50 4.54 5.13
C LYS A 319 -2.48 3.24 5.92
N LEU A 320 -1.97 2.19 5.29
CA LEU A 320 -1.77 0.88 5.92
C LEU A 320 -0.35 0.79 6.51
N LYS A 321 -0.16 -0.08 7.50
CA LYS A 321 1.18 -0.45 7.97
C LYS A 321 1.94 -1.29 6.93
N SER A 322 1.19 -2.11 6.20
CA SER A 322 1.65 -2.96 5.09
C SER A 322 0.48 -3.22 4.13
N ASN A 323 0.77 -3.57 2.88
CA ASN A 323 -0.22 -3.94 1.87
C ASN A 323 -0.09 -5.44 1.52
N PRO A 324 -0.54 -6.34 2.41
CA PRO A 324 -0.40 -7.79 2.21
C PRO A 324 -1.28 -8.29 1.06
N PHE A 325 -0.79 -9.32 0.39
CA PHE A 325 -1.55 -10.12 -0.56
C PHE A 325 -1.86 -11.49 0.06
N LEU A 326 -3.14 -11.86 0.12
CA LEU A 326 -3.59 -13.17 0.56
C LEU A 326 -4.24 -13.88 -0.63
N PRO A 327 -3.72 -15.02 -1.11
CA PRO A 327 -4.09 -15.59 -2.41
C PRO A 327 -5.54 -16.07 -2.51
N HIS A 328 -6.18 -16.32 -1.37
CA HIS A 328 -7.56 -16.78 -1.28
C HIS A 328 -8.51 -15.69 -0.77
N MET A 329 -8.07 -14.41 -0.69
CA MET A 329 -8.91 -13.25 -0.39
C MET A 329 -8.74 -12.16 -1.45
N THR A 330 -9.77 -11.34 -1.65
CA THR A 330 -9.67 -10.19 -2.56
C THR A 330 -8.78 -9.09 -1.93
N PRO A 331 -8.03 -8.31 -2.73
CA PRO A 331 -7.32 -7.14 -2.20
C PRO A 331 -8.26 -6.16 -1.50
N LEU A 332 -9.50 -6.05 -1.97
CA LEU A 332 -10.53 -5.20 -1.37
C LEU A 332 -10.90 -5.66 0.05
N GLY A 333 -11.11 -6.95 0.29
CA GLY A 333 -11.35 -7.51 1.63
C GLY A 333 -10.17 -7.31 2.58
N VAL A 334 -8.96 -7.52 2.06
CA VAL A 334 -7.73 -7.45 2.86
C VAL A 334 -7.36 -6.01 3.24
N ASN A 335 -7.37 -5.09 2.27
CA ASN A 335 -6.72 -3.77 2.34
C ASN A 335 -7.65 -2.57 2.09
N GLY A 336 -8.88 -2.82 1.61
CA GLY A 336 -9.77 -1.77 1.15
C GLY A 336 -10.81 -1.31 2.16
N LEU A 337 -11.71 -0.44 1.68
CA LEU A 337 -12.79 0.15 2.47
C LEU A 337 -14.15 -0.18 1.84
N ASP A 338 -15.21 -0.17 2.64
CA ASP A 338 -16.56 -0.55 2.18
C ASP A 338 -17.64 0.34 2.79
N LEU A 339 -18.24 1.19 1.97
CA LEU A 339 -19.17 2.24 2.37
C LEU A 339 -20.62 1.77 2.21
N TYR A 340 -21.39 1.97 3.27
CA TYR A 340 -22.83 1.76 3.33
C TYR A 340 -23.55 3.06 3.66
N VAL A 341 -24.78 3.21 3.17
CA VAL A 341 -25.69 4.31 3.44
C VAL A 341 -27.04 3.78 3.93
N LYS A 342 -27.66 4.43 4.91
CA LYS A 342 -28.99 4.06 5.39
C LYS A 342 -30.05 4.76 4.54
N LEU A 343 -30.86 3.98 3.84
CA LEU A 343 -31.99 4.44 3.04
C LEU A 343 -33.24 3.64 3.39
N ASN A 344 -34.35 4.31 3.66
CA ASN A 344 -35.62 3.69 4.05
C ASN A 344 -35.46 2.71 5.23
N GLY A 345 -34.68 3.11 6.23
CA GLY A 345 -34.39 2.31 7.43
C GLY A 345 -33.45 1.12 7.21
N LYS A 346 -32.94 0.89 5.98
CA LYS A 346 -32.07 -0.23 5.64
C LYS A 346 -30.69 0.24 5.22
N TRP A 347 -29.67 -0.44 5.69
CA TRP A 347 -28.31 -0.21 5.22
C TRP A 347 -28.11 -0.81 3.83
N GLN A 348 -27.72 0.03 2.88
CA GLN A 348 -27.49 -0.34 1.48
C GLN A 348 -26.04 -0.05 1.11
N TRP A 349 -25.47 -0.88 0.25
CA TRP A 349 -24.12 -0.69 -0.23
C TRP A 349 -24.05 0.59 -1.08
N ALA A 350 -23.04 1.43 -0.83
CA ALA A 350 -22.88 2.72 -1.49
C ALA A 350 -21.64 2.78 -2.40
N GLY A 351 -20.55 2.12 -2.00
CA GLY A 351 -19.31 2.10 -2.78
C GLY A 351 -18.14 1.49 -2.01
N VAL A 352 -16.96 1.45 -2.64
CA VAL A 352 -15.77 0.79 -2.10
C VAL A 352 -14.51 1.62 -2.31
N GLY A 353 -13.61 1.57 -1.35
CA GLY A 353 -12.26 2.11 -1.47
C GLY A 353 -11.33 1.02 -1.99
N LYS A 354 -11.09 1.00 -3.30
CA LYS A 354 -10.19 0.02 -3.92
C LYS A 354 -8.73 0.35 -3.52
N PRO A 355 -8.02 -0.57 -2.85
CA PRO A 355 -6.64 -0.34 -2.47
C PRO A 355 -5.72 -0.39 -3.69
N THR A 356 -4.56 0.26 -3.57
CA THR A 356 -3.50 0.14 -4.56
C THR A 356 -2.92 -1.27 -4.55
N ARG A 357 -2.21 -1.63 -5.62
CA ARG A 357 -1.61 -2.96 -5.77
C ARG A 357 -0.48 -3.25 -4.77
N SER A 358 0.29 -2.23 -4.39
CA SER A 358 1.51 -2.41 -3.60
C SER A 358 1.86 -1.24 -2.67
N ASP A 359 1.21 -0.09 -2.82
CA ASP A 359 1.48 1.08 -1.96
C ASP A 359 0.73 0.93 -0.63
N VAL A 360 1.32 1.46 0.44
CA VAL A 360 0.66 1.56 1.74
C VAL A 360 -0.21 2.81 1.84
N ASP A 361 0.08 3.83 1.04
CA ASP A 361 -0.75 5.02 0.90
C ASP A 361 -1.80 4.77 -0.19
N ASN A 362 -3.07 4.96 0.17
CA ASN A 362 -4.21 4.67 -0.70
C ASN A 362 -5.13 5.87 -0.78
N GLU A 363 -5.70 6.10 -1.96
CA GLU A 363 -6.72 7.13 -2.17
C GLU A 363 -7.76 6.60 -3.16
N ALA A 364 -9.05 6.75 -2.83
CA ALA A 364 -10.13 6.31 -3.70
C ALA A 364 -11.42 7.11 -3.46
N SER A 365 -12.10 7.44 -4.55
CA SER A 365 -13.49 7.91 -4.50
C SER A 365 -14.39 6.77 -4.05
N LEU A 366 -15.16 6.98 -2.98
CA LEU A 366 -16.11 6.00 -2.44
C LEU A 366 -17.49 6.17 -3.07
N LYS A 367 -17.96 7.42 -3.18
CA LYS A 367 -19.27 7.72 -3.77
C LYS A 367 -19.25 9.10 -4.43
N ASN A 368 -19.83 9.20 -5.62
CA ASN A 368 -20.13 10.47 -6.30
C ASN A 368 -21.64 10.57 -6.57
N GLY A 369 -22.09 11.75 -6.97
CA GLY A 369 -23.48 12.00 -7.37
C GLY A 369 -24.46 11.96 -6.20
N ILE A 370 -24.00 12.29 -4.99
CA ILE A 370 -24.88 12.45 -3.82
C ILE A 370 -25.70 13.74 -4.02
N PRO A 371 -27.04 13.71 -3.89
CA PRO A 371 -27.85 14.92 -3.98
C PRO A 371 -27.45 15.94 -2.89
N GLU A 372 -27.26 17.21 -3.24
CA GLU A 372 -26.81 18.26 -2.30
C GLU A 372 -27.74 18.44 -1.10
N THR A 373 -29.05 18.31 -1.33
CA THR A 373 -30.08 18.42 -0.29
C THR A 373 -30.20 17.15 0.57
N GLY A 374 -29.46 16.10 0.22
CA GLY A 374 -29.45 14.84 0.94
C GLY A 374 -28.74 14.95 2.29
N LYS A 375 -29.40 14.44 3.33
CA LYS A 375 -28.80 14.14 4.63
C LYS A 375 -28.89 12.63 4.82
N TYR A 376 -27.73 12.00 4.92
CA TYR A 376 -27.65 10.54 4.96
C TYR A 376 -26.74 10.05 6.07
N GLU A 377 -27.09 8.90 6.60
CA GLU A 377 -26.31 8.18 7.59
C GLU A 377 -25.45 7.12 6.90
N TYR A 378 -24.17 7.05 7.27
CA TYR A 378 -23.17 6.22 6.63
C TYR A 378 -22.41 5.34 7.62
N ILE A 379 -22.01 4.15 7.16
CA ILE A 379 -21.04 3.28 7.82
C ILE A 379 -19.94 2.95 6.82
N LEU A 380 -18.69 3.24 7.16
CA LEU A 380 -17.51 2.85 6.39
C LEU A 380 -16.74 1.76 7.14
N TYR A 381 -16.76 0.52 6.64
CA TYR A 381 -15.98 -0.57 7.21
C TYR A 381 -14.51 -0.50 6.78
N LEU A 382 -13.63 -0.78 7.73
CA LEU A 382 -12.18 -0.73 7.58
C LEU A 382 -11.60 -2.10 7.17
N PRO A 383 -10.33 -2.18 6.72
CA PRO A 383 -9.72 -3.41 6.19
C PRO A 383 -9.77 -4.60 7.18
N LEU A 384 -9.94 -5.82 6.67
CA LEU A 384 -10.09 -7.04 7.50
C LEU A 384 -8.75 -7.65 7.93
N TYR A 385 -7.74 -7.57 7.07
CA TYR A 385 -6.48 -8.30 7.24
C TYR A 385 -5.23 -7.42 7.22
N SER A 386 -5.41 -6.12 7.41
CA SER A 386 -4.33 -5.13 7.42
C SER A 386 -4.49 -4.15 8.58
N ALA A 387 -3.35 -3.70 9.11
CA ALA A 387 -3.31 -2.68 10.14
C ALA A 387 -3.43 -1.30 9.51
N LEU A 388 -4.47 -0.57 9.87
CA LEU A 388 -4.69 0.81 9.46
C LEU A 388 -3.92 1.75 10.40
N THR A 389 -3.20 2.71 9.83
CA THR A 389 -2.40 3.69 10.59
C THR A 389 -2.99 5.10 10.54
N ASP A 390 -3.57 5.48 9.41
CA ASP A 390 -4.26 6.77 9.25
C ASP A 390 -5.39 6.65 8.22
N ILE A 391 -6.43 7.48 8.37
CA ILE A 391 -7.52 7.60 7.41
C ILE A 391 -8.19 8.98 7.51
N GLN A 392 -8.46 9.56 6.36
CA GLN A 392 -9.19 10.81 6.20
C GLN A 392 -10.31 10.62 5.18
N LEU A 393 -11.48 11.20 5.46
CA LEU A 393 -12.58 11.27 4.51
C LEU A 393 -12.65 12.67 3.90
N GLY A 394 -12.78 12.72 2.58
CA GLY A 394 -12.91 13.94 1.81
C GLY A 394 -14.35 14.15 1.35
N PHE A 395 -14.83 15.38 1.51
CA PHE A 395 -16.18 15.80 1.18
C PHE A 395 -16.18 17.13 0.43
N SER A 396 -17.37 17.59 0.00
CA SER A 396 -17.55 18.96 -0.50
C SER A 396 -17.22 20.00 0.58
N PRO A 397 -16.79 21.23 0.23
CA PRO A 397 -16.31 22.23 1.18
C PRO A 397 -17.28 22.55 2.33
N ASP A 398 -18.57 22.63 2.02
CA ASP A 398 -19.63 23.03 2.96
C ASP A 398 -20.27 21.85 3.70
N VAL A 399 -19.63 20.67 3.67
CA VAL A 399 -20.14 19.48 4.36
C VAL A 399 -20.39 19.77 5.83
N LYS A 400 -21.53 19.26 6.31
CA LYS A 400 -21.85 19.19 7.73
C LYS A 400 -21.81 17.74 8.15
N ILE A 401 -21.00 17.45 9.18
CA ILE A 401 -20.92 16.14 9.81
C ILE A 401 -21.63 16.23 11.15
N GLU A 402 -22.54 15.28 11.39
CA GLU A 402 -23.25 15.14 12.64
C GLU A 402 -22.95 13.78 13.27
N LYS A 403 -22.95 13.76 14.61
CA LYS A 403 -22.87 12.50 15.35
C LYS A 403 -24.07 11.64 14.96
N PRO A 404 -23.87 10.37 14.58
CA PRO A 404 -24.98 9.50 14.26
C PRO A 404 -25.75 9.11 15.53
N HIS A 405 -26.92 8.49 15.35
CA HIS A 405 -27.67 7.95 16.48
C HIS A 405 -26.90 6.82 17.17
N ASP A 406 -27.11 6.69 18.49
CA ASP A 406 -26.56 5.58 19.25
C ASP A 406 -27.31 4.28 18.91
N ARG A 407 -26.56 3.23 18.56
CA ARG A 407 -27.09 1.90 18.22
C ARG A 407 -27.04 0.92 19.40
N GLY A 408 -26.63 1.39 20.58
CA GLY A 408 -26.67 0.65 21.84
C GLY A 408 -25.46 -0.26 22.08
N LYS A 409 -25.65 -1.31 22.89
CA LYS A 409 -24.57 -2.25 23.25
C LYS A 409 -24.21 -3.18 22.08
N PRO A 410 -22.92 -3.46 21.86
CA PRO A 410 -22.46 -4.28 20.75
C PRO A 410 -22.82 -5.75 20.89
N LEU A 411 -22.90 -6.44 19.75
CA LEU A 411 -22.69 -7.89 19.67
C LEU A 411 -21.18 -8.16 19.64
N VAL A 412 -20.68 -8.99 20.55
CA VAL A 412 -19.24 -9.30 20.65
C VAL A 412 -18.99 -10.69 20.12
N PHE A 413 -18.20 -10.79 19.06
CA PHE A 413 -17.82 -12.06 18.46
C PHE A 413 -16.36 -12.37 18.78
N TYR A 414 -16.07 -13.62 19.14
CA TYR A 414 -14.72 -14.13 19.37
C TYR A 414 -14.50 -15.45 18.64
N GLY A 415 -13.39 -15.57 17.92
CA GLY A 415 -13.27 -16.64 16.93
C GLY A 415 -12.05 -16.59 16.04
N THR A 416 -12.19 -17.21 14.87
CA THR A 416 -11.10 -17.66 14.00
C THR A 416 -10.83 -16.73 12.81
N SER A 417 -10.19 -17.25 11.76
CA SER A 417 -10.04 -16.60 10.45
C SER A 417 -11.39 -16.32 9.78
N ILE A 418 -12.35 -17.23 9.93
CA ILE A 418 -13.70 -17.07 9.39
C ILE A 418 -14.35 -15.84 9.98
N LEU A 419 -14.32 -15.73 11.31
CA LEU A 419 -14.84 -14.56 12.02
C LEU A 419 -14.09 -13.28 11.62
N GLN A 420 -12.75 -13.33 11.53
CA GLN A 420 -11.96 -12.16 11.11
C GLN A 420 -12.37 -11.66 9.72
N GLY A 421 -12.91 -12.54 8.88
CA GLY A 421 -13.53 -12.21 7.61
C GLY A 421 -12.91 -12.93 6.42
N CYS A 422 -12.16 -14.01 6.62
CA CYS A 422 -11.68 -14.84 5.51
C CYS A 422 -12.80 -15.79 5.03
N SER A 423 -13.30 -15.71 3.79
CA SER A 423 -12.88 -14.90 2.65
C SER A 423 -14.01 -14.02 2.08
N ALA A 424 -14.43 -13.05 2.89
CA ALA A 424 -15.34 -11.99 2.46
C ALA A 424 -14.70 -11.15 1.35
N SER A 425 -15.47 -10.85 0.31
CA SER A 425 -14.98 -10.11 -0.87
C SER A 425 -14.67 -8.64 -0.59
N ARG A 426 -15.22 -8.09 0.50
CA ARG A 426 -15.02 -6.72 0.99
C ARG A 426 -15.37 -6.62 2.48
N PRO A 427 -14.85 -5.64 3.23
CA PRO A 427 -14.99 -5.58 4.68
C PRO A 427 -16.41 -5.70 5.25
N GLY A 428 -17.40 -5.09 4.59
CA GLY A 428 -18.79 -5.14 5.02
C GLY A 428 -19.46 -6.50 4.83
N MET A 429 -18.85 -7.43 4.09
CA MET A 429 -19.35 -8.79 3.87
C MET A 429 -18.86 -9.81 4.92
N ALA A 430 -18.01 -9.41 5.88
CA ALA A 430 -17.78 -10.25 7.05
C ALA A 430 -19.11 -10.44 7.81
N TYR A 431 -19.43 -11.68 8.21
CA TYR A 431 -20.74 -11.99 8.79
C TYR A 431 -21.09 -11.15 10.05
N PRO A 432 -20.16 -10.75 10.94
CA PRO A 432 -20.49 -9.83 12.03
C PRO A 432 -20.94 -8.47 11.53
N SER A 433 -20.31 -7.94 10.48
CA SER A 433 -20.67 -6.67 9.86
C SER A 433 -22.08 -6.74 9.24
N MET A 434 -22.40 -7.85 8.58
CA MET A 434 -23.74 -8.09 8.03
C MET A 434 -24.82 -8.16 9.11
N LEU A 435 -24.60 -8.95 10.17
CA LEU A 435 -25.52 -9.04 11.32
C LEU A 435 -25.73 -7.68 11.98
N GLY A 436 -24.65 -6.90 12.17
CA GLY A 436 -24.74 -5.54 12.70
C GLY A 436 -25.68 -4.64 11.92
N ARG A 437 -25.61 -4.69 10.58
CA ARG A 437 -26.53 -3.93 9.72
C ARG A 437 -27.96 -4.47 9.75
N ARG A 438 -28.15 -5.79 9.77
CA ARG A 438 -29.50 -6.40 9.77
C ARG A 438 -30.26 -6.19 11.07
N LEU A 439 -29.54 -6.12 12.19
CA LEU A 439 -30.10 -5.91 13.53
C LEU A 439 -30.05 -4.44 13.99
N ASP A 440 -29.37 -3.60 13.20
CA ASP A 440 -29.05 -2.20 13.48
C ASP A 440 -28.34 -2.02 14.83
N MET A 441 -27.28 -2.80 15.03
CA MET A 441 -26.49 -2.85 16.26
C MET A 441 -24.98 -2.78 15.95
N PRO A 442 -24.17 -2.21 16.86
CA PRO A 442 -22.71 -2.29 16.77
C PRO A 442 -22.24 -3.73 16.85
N THR A 443 -21.14 -4.06 16.19
CA THR A 443 -20.50 -5.37 16.32
C THR A 443 -19.01 -5.22 16.58
N ILE A 444 -18.48 -6.05 17.48
CA ILE A 444 -17.05 -6.12 17.76
C ILE A 444 -16.56 -7.47 17.26
N ASN A 445 -15.62 -7.43 16.31
CA ASN A 445 -15.04 -8.61 15.68
C ASN A 445 -13.67 -8.93 16.30
N LEU A 446 -13.63 -9.87 17.25
CA LEU A 446 -12.39 -10.43 17.80
C LEU A 446 -12.04 -11.77 17.14
N GLY A 447 -12.09 -11.80 15.81
CA GLY A 447 -11.55 -12.90 15.00
C GLY A 447 -10.04 -12.84 14.88
N PHE A 448 -9.37 -13.93 15.20
CA PHE A 448 -7.91 -14.07 15.08
C PHE A 448 -7.59 -15.28 14.20
N SER A 449 -7.20 -15.01 12.96
CA SER A 449 -6.81 -16.01 11.96
C SER A 449 -5.86 -17.07 12.49
N GLY A 450 -6.31 -18.33 12.52
CA GLY A 450 -5.53 -19.47 13.01
C GLY A 450 -5.29 -19.49 14.53
N ASN A 451 -5.86 -18.56 15.29
CA ASN A 451 -5.52 -18.30 16.69
C ASN A 451 -6.74 -18.10 17.62
N GLY A 452 -7.96 -18.30 17.14
CA GLY A 452 -9.16 -18.26 17.98
C GLY A 452 -9.37 -19.57 18.74
N THR A 453 -8.74 -19.75 19.89
CA THR A 453 -8.63 -21.06 20.57
C THR A 453 -9.24 -21.11 21.97
N MET A 454 -10.11 -20.16 22.35
CA MET A 454 -10.65 -20.06 23.71
C MET A 454 -9.56 -20.01 24.77
N ASP A 455 -8.54 -19.18 24.54
CA ASP A 455 -7.44 -19.03 25.48
C ASP A 455 -7.96 -18.42 26.81
N PRO A 456 -7.47 -18.86 27.99
CA PRO A 456 -8.04 -18.48 29.28
C PRO A 456 -8.15 -16.97 29.54
N GLU A 457 -7.21 -16.17 29.02
CA GLU A 457 -7.22 -14.72 29.15
C GLU A 457 -8.43 -14.06 28.46
N PHE A 458 -8.98 -14.70 27.41
CA PHE A 458 -10.12 -14.13 26.70
C PHE A 458 -11.41 -14.09 27.53
N ALA A 459 -11.53 -14.89 28.58
CA ALA A 459 -12.65 -14.77 29.51
C ALA A 459 -12.66 -13.41 30.21
N ASP A 460 -11.49 -12.91 30.61
CA ASP A 460 -11.36 -11.59 31.24
C ASP A 460 -11.49 -10.47 30.23
N ILE A 461 -10.82 -10.60 29.07
CA ILE A 461 -10.86 -9.62 27.99
C ILE A 461 -12.32 -9.41 27.52
N LEU A 462 -13.04 -10.47 27.19
CA LEU A 462 -14.43 -10.36 26.74
C LEU A 462 -15.34 -9.78 27.83
N ALA A 463 -15.12 -10.16 29.09
CA ALA A 463 -15.90 -9.66 30.21
C ALA A 463 -15.76 -8.14 30.43
N GLU A 464 -14.70 -7.49 29.96
CA GLU A 464 -14.59 -6.03 30.07
C GLU A 464 -15.59 -5.28 29.18
N ILE A 465 -16.02 -5.89 28.08
CA ILE A 465 -16.95 -5.28 27.14
C ILE A 465 -18.39 -5.44 27.64
N SER A 466 -19.17 -4.36 27.72
CA SER A 466 -20.62 -4.47 27.99
C SER A 466 -21.36 -4.86 26.72
N ALA A 467 -21.60 -6.16 26.53
CA ALA A 467 -22.21 -6.71 25.32
C ALA A 467 -23.73 -6.93 25.44
N SER A 468 -24.43 -6.88 24.30
CA SER A 468 -25.79 -7.40 24.15
C SER A 468 -25.83 -8.92 24.07
N ALA A 469 -24.79 -9.53 23.49
CA ALA A 469 -24.54 -10.97 23.49
C ALA A 469 -23.06 -11.25 23.17
N TYR A 470 -22.54 -12.37 23.68
CA TYR A 470 -21.26 -12.94 23.29
C TYR A 470 -21.47 -14.11 22.33
N ILE A 471 -20.80 -14.10 21.19
CA ILE A 471 -20.85 -15.16 20.18
C ILE A 471 -19.46 -15.79 20.09
N ILE A 472 -19.36 -17.06 20.47
CA ILE A 472 -18.10 -17.81 20.56
C ILE A 472 -18.04 -18.80 19.39
N ASP A 473 -17.21 -18.46 18.40
CA ASP A 473 -17.04 -19.18 17.11
C ASP A 473 -15.55 -19.53 16.92
N CYS A 474 -15.02 -20.34 17.84
CA CYS A 474 -13.59 -20.65 17.96
C CYS A 474 -13.19 -22.03 17.43
N LEU A 475 -14.15 -22.97 17.33
CA LEU A 475 -13.82 -24.38 17.06
C LEU A 475 -12.96 -24.61 15.80
N PRO A 476 -13.12 -23.89 14.67
CA PRO A 476 -12.31 -24.15 13.49
C PRO A 476 -10.79 -24.17 13.74
N ASN A 477 -10.27 -23.44 14.74
CA ASN A 477 -8.83 -23.43 15.08
C ASN A 477 -8.41 -24.44 16.16
N MET A 478 -9.35 -25.15 16.77
CA MET A 478 -9.09 -26.11 17.85
C MET A 478 -8.87 -27.55 17.35
N GLY A 479 -8.58 -27.74 16.05
CA GLY A 479 -8.48 -29.07 15.42
C GLY A 479 -7.33 -29.94 15.91
N LYS A 480 -6.36 -29.37 16.64
CA LYS A 480 -5.24 -30.11 17.26
C LYS A 480 -5.53 -30.53 18.70
N MET A 481 -6.64 -30.07 19.29
CA MET A 481 -7.00 -30.33 20.68
C MET A 481 -7.84 -31.61 20.78
N SER A 482 -7.72 -32.29 21.92
CA SER A 482 -8.63 -33.40 22.24
C SER A 482 -10.04 -32.88 22.52
N SER A 483 -11.04 -33.77 22.43
CA SER A 483 -12.42 -33.44 22.82
C SER A 483 -12.49 -32.92 24.26
N ASP A 484 -11.74 -33.52 25.19
CA ASP A 484 -11.72 -33.11 26.59
C ASP A 484 -11.03 -31.75 26.79
N GLU A 485 -9.96 -31.43 26.06
CA GLU A 485 -9.37 -30.08 26.13
C GLU A 485 -10.35 -29.01 25.62
N ILE A 486 -11.12 -29.31 24.57
CA ILE A 486 -12.17 -28.43 24.07
C ILE A 486 -13.26 -28.24 25.14
N VAL A 487 -13.65 -29.32 25.83
CA VAL A 487 -14.58 -29.24 26.96
C VAL A 487 -14.05 -28.31 28.04
N ASP A 488 -12.83 -28.53 28.52
CA ASP A 488 -12.24 -27.75 29.60
C ASP A 488 -12.13 -26.26 29.26
N ARG A 489 -11.65 -25.93 28.05
CA ARG A 489 -11.56 -24.53 27.60
C ARG A 489 -12.93 -23.87 27.46
N THR A 490 -13.91 -24.58 26.91
CA THR A 490 -15.29 -24.06 26.76
C THR A 490 -15.91 -23.79 28.13
N LEU A 491 -15.82 -24.75 29.05
CA LEU A 491 -16.36 -24.62 30.40
C LEU A 491 -15.68 -23.49 31.16
N PHE A 492 -14.35 -23.39 31.08
CA PHE A 492 -13.60 -22.31 31.71
C PHE A 492 -14.06 -20.93 31.21
N LEU A 493 -14.11 -20.76 29.88
CA LEU A 493 -14.53 -19.50 29.26
C LEU A 493 -15.95 -19.12 29.67
N VAL A 494 -16.91 -20.02 29.52
CA VAL A 494 -18.33 -19.74 29.79
C VAL A 494 -18.58 -19.49 31.28
N ARG A 495 -18.03 -20.30 32.18
CA ARG A 495 -18.21 -20.11 33.63
C ARG A 495 -17.64 -18.77 34.08
N LYS A 496 -16.45 -18.43 33.61
CA LYS A 496 -15.78 -17.18 33.99
C LYS A 496 -16.47 -15.95 33.39
N LEU A 497 -16.92 -16.03 32.14
CA LEU A 497 -17.79 -15.00 31.54
C LEU A 497 -19.09 -14.84 32.30
N ARG A 498 -19.79 -15.94 32.60
CA ARG A 498 -21.07 -15.89 33.34
C ARG A 498 -20.90 -15.30 34.74
N ALA A 499 -19.82 -15.62 35.44
CA ALA A 499 -19.53 -15.05 36.75
C ALA A 499 -19.37 -13.51 36.69
N LYS A 500 -18.79 -12.98 35.61
CA LYS A 500 -18.57 -11.53 35.42
C LYS A 500 -19.72 -10.81 34.73
N ARG A 501 -20.51 -11.54 33.93
CA ARG A 501 -21.65 -11.05 33.14
C ARG A 501 -22.85 -11.97 33.34
N PRO A 502 -23.52 -11.91 34.51
CA PRO A 502 -24.53 -12.89 34.92
C PRO A 502 -25.73 -12.99 33.98
N GLU A 503 -26.12 -11.89 33.33
CA GLU A 503 -27.31 -11.82 32.49
C GLU A 503 -27.02 -11.82 30.99
N THR A 504 -25.79 -11.52 30.57
CA THR A 504 -25.48 -11.37 29.14
C THR A 504 -25.55 -12.74 28.45
N PRO A 505 -26.33 -12.89 27.37
CA PRO A 505 -26.40 -14.13 26.62
C PRO A 505 -25.06 -14.56 26.03
N ILE A 506 -24.79 -15.87 26.04
CA ILE A 506 -23.61 -16.49 25.43
C ILE A 506 -24.10 -17.49 24.38
N ILE A 507 -23.63 -17.37 23.15
CA ILE A 507 -23.96 -18.26 22.03
C ILE A 507 -22.70 -19.03 21.66
N LEU A 508 -22.75 -20.35 21.77
CA LEU A 508 -21.70 -21.25 21.33
C LEU A 508 -22.01 -21.71 19.90
N VAL A 509 -21.08 -21.46 18.97
CA VAL A 509 -21.24 -21.83 17.56
C VAL A 509 -20.31 -23.00 17.26
N GLU A 510 -20.87 -24.07 16.72
CA GLU A 510 -20.09 -25.20 16.24
C GLU A 510 -19.26 -24.85 14.99
N ASP A 511 -18.20 -25.63 14.76
CA ASP A 511 -17.45 -25.59 13.51
C ASP A 511 -18.32 -26.02 12.32
N ARG A 512 -18.31 -25.24 11.24
CA ARG A 512 -18.95 -25.60 9.95
C ARG A 512 -18.46 -26.93 9.38
N THR A 513 -19.33 -27.58 8.62
CA THR A 513 -18.95 -28.78 7.85
C THR A 513 -17.96 -28.34 6.77
N TYR A 514 -16.85 -29.03 6.63
CA TYR A 514 -15.93 -28.72 5.55
C TYR A 514 -16.56 -29.02 4.20
N ALA A 515 -16.25 -28.19 3.20
CA ALA A 515 -16.81 -28.28 1.86
C ALA A 515 -15.87 -28.99 0.86
N TYR A 516 -14.84 -29.70 1.33
CA TYR A 516 -14.00 -30.51 0.43
C TYR A 516 -14.71 -31.80 0.01
N ALA A 517 -14.43 -32.25 -1.22
CA ALA A 517 -14.90 -33.53 -1.71
C ALA A 517 -14.39 -34.67 -0.83
N ASN A 518 -15.31 -35.48 -0.31
CA ASN A 518 -14.95 -36.67 0.45
C ASN A 518 -14.77 -37.87 -0.49
N PHE A 519 -13.57 -38.03 -1.03
CA PHE A 519 -13.24 -39.12 -1.96
C PHE A 519 -13.40 -40.53 -1.35
N THR A 520 -13.37 -40.64 -0.03
CA THR A 520 -13.48 -41.94 0.66
C THR A 520 -14.93 -42.38 0.90
N GLY A 521 -15.89 -41.44 0.82
CA GLY A 521 -17.29 -41.66 1.24
C GLY A 521 -17.47 -41.91 2.75
N ALA A 522 -16.39 -42.18 3.50
CA ALA A 522 -16.45 -42.41 4.93
C ALA A 522 -16.78 -41.12 5.68
N ALA A 523 -17.70 -41.17 6.64
CA ALA A 523 -18.00 -40.02 7.47
C ALA A 523 -16.70 -39.53 8.15
N VAL A 524 -16.37 -38.24 7.99
CA VAL A 524 -15.21 -37.63 8.65
C VAL A 524 -15.70 -37.09 10.01
N PRO A 525 -15.38 -37.75 11.13
CA PRO A 525 -15.80 -37.29 12.43
C PRO A 525 -15.17 -35.93 12.75
N ASN A 526 -15.99 -34.94 13.13
CA ASN A 526 -15.51 -33.67 13.62
C ASN A 526 -15.47 -33.69 15.15
N ASN A 527 -14.38 -34.23 15.71
CA ASN A 527 -14.19 -34.38 17.16
C ASN A 527 -14.33 -33.06 17.93
N ARG A 528 -14.13 -31.91 17.26
CA ARG A 528 -14.34 -30.59 17.86
C ARG A 528 -15.80 -30.33 18.24
N ARG A 529 -16.73 -30.73 17.36
CA ARG A 529 -18.17 -30.60 17.63
C ARG A 529 -18.58 -31.44 18.83
N ALA A 530 -18.07 -32.66 18.92
CA ALA A 530 -18.32 -33.53 20.07
C ALA A 530 -17.88 -32.90 21.40
N GLY A 531 -16.69 -32.28 21.43
CA GLY A 531 -16.19 -31.57 22.61
C GLY A 531 -17.07 -30.38 23.01
N LEU A 532 -17.40 -29.49 22.07
CA LEU A 532 -18.26 -28.33 22.36
C LEU A 532 -19.66 -28.76 22.80
N LYS A 533 -20.23 -29.78 22.16
CA LYS A 533 -21.55 -30.32 22.53
C LYS A 533 -21.54 -30.88 23.96
N LYS A 534 -20.51 -31.68 24.30
CA LYS A 534 -20.33 -32.23 25.66
C LYS A 534 -20.20 -31.10 26.70
N ALA A 535 -19.46 -30.03 26.38
CA ALA A 535 -19.34 -28.86 27.24
C ALA A 535 -20.70 -28.16 27.44
N TYR A 536 -21.45 -27.95 26.37
CA TYR A 536 -22.78 -27.34 26.43
C TYR A 536 -23.76 -28.16 27.26
N GLU A 537 -23.80 -29.48 27.05
CA GLU A 537 -24.63 -30.40 27.85
C GLU A 537 -24.26 -30.36 29.34
N GLN A 538 -22.97 -30.24 29.65
CA GLN A 538 -22.51 -30.06 31.03
C GLN A 538 -22.96 -28.71 31.62
N LEU A 539 -22.87 -27.61 30.87
CA LEU A 539 -23.37 -26.29 31.31
C LEU A 539 -24.88 -26.32 31.58
N LEU A 540 -25.65 -27.07 30.79
CA LEU A 540 -27.08 -27.28 31.03
C LEU A 540 -27.34 -28.07 32.32
N LYS A 541 -26.58 -29.15 32.57
CA LYS A 541 -26.65 -29.92 33.83
C LYS A 541 -26.31 -29.06 35.06
N GLU A 542 -25.38 -28.13 34.89
CA GLU A 542 -24.99 -27.14 35.89
C GLU A 542 -25.98 -25.96 36.02
N ASN A 543 -27.09 -25.97 35.27
CA ASN A 543 -28.10 -24.91 35.26
C ASN A 543 -27.56 -23.51 34.89
N VAL A 544 -26.46 -23.44 34.12
CA VAL A 544 -25.91 -22.17 33.64
C VAL A 544 -26.92 -21.51 32.70
N LYS A 545 -27.42 -20.33 33.09
CA LYS A 545 -28.49 -19.63 32.38
C LYS A 545 -27.98 -18.91 31.11
N ALA A 546 -28.90 -18.62 30.20
CA ALA A 546 -28.69 -17.81 28.99
C ALA A 546 -27.49 -18.24 28.13
N VAL A 547 -27.26 -19.56 28.01
CA VAL A 547 -26.33 -20.16 27.05
C VAL A 547 -27.15 -20.79 25.94
N SER A 548 -26.83 -20.44 24.70
CA SER A 548 -27.45 -21.02 23.49
C SER A 548 -26.40 -21.72 22.64
N TYR A 549 -26.87 -22.65 21.81
CA TYR A 549 -26.02 -23.51 21.00
C TYR A 549 -26.49 -23.47 19.55
N ILE A 550 -25.55 -23.29 18.62
CA ILE A 550 -25.80 -23.34 17.18
C ILE A 550 -25.02 -24.53 16.60
N PRO A 551 -25.71 -25.54 16.04
CA PRO A 551 -25.05 -26.66 15.38
C PRO A 551 -24.37 -26.20 14.09
N GLY A 552 -23.28 -26.88 13.71
CA GLY A 552 -22.45 -26.53 12.57
C GLY A 552 -22.92 -27.19 11.27
N GLU A 553 -23.83 -28.17 11.39
CA GLU A 553 -24.54 -28.72 10.25
C GLU A 553 -25.47 -27.67 9.64
N GLY A 554 -25.41 -27.51 8.31
CA GLY A 554 -26.18 -26.50 7.59
C GLY A 554 -25.67 -25.06 7.71
N LEU A 555 -24.63 -24.79 8.53
CA LEU A 555 -24.11 -23.43 8.78
C LEU A 555 -23.69 -22.69 7.50
N ILE A 556 -23.25 -23.43 6.48
CA ILE A 556 -22.89 -22.93 5.15
C ILE A 556 -23.69 -23.59 4.02
N GLY A 557 -24.81 -24.24 4.33
CA GLY A 557 -25.59 -25.03 3.37
C GLY A 557 -25.00 -26.41 3.07
N TYR A 558 -25.53 -27.07 2.04
CA TYR A 558 -25.25 -28.48 1.71
C TYR A 558 -24.71 -28.68 0.28
N ASP A 559 -24.50 -27.60 -0.47
CA ASP A 559 -24.06 -27.65 -1.88
C ASP A 559 -22.54 -27.74 -2.05
N ASN A 560 -21.77 -27.48 -0.99
CA ASN A 560 -20.30 -27.41 -0.97
C ASN A 560 -19.69 -26.25 -1.78
N GLU A 561 -20.48 -25.28 -2.22
CA GLU A 561 -20.01 -24.14 -3.04
C GLU A 561 -19.66 -22.89 -2.20
N ALA A 562 -19.95 -22.95 -0.90
CA ALA A 562 -19.95 -21.79 -0.03
C ALA A 562 -18.55 -21.38 0.51
N THR A 563 -17.46 -21.98 0.02
CA THR A 563 -16.10 -21.73 0.51
C THR A 563 -15.10 -21.51 -0.63
N VAL A 564 -14.05 -20.72 -0.38
CA VAL A 564 -13.00 -20.44 -1.37
C VAL A 564 -11.97 -21.58 -1.47
N ASP A 565 -11.77 -22.34 -0.39
CA ASP A 565 -10.71 -23.33 -0.25
C ASP A 565 -11.15 -24.61 0.49
N GLY A 566 -12.46 -24.86 0.57
CA GLY A 566 -13.05 -25.96 1.35
C GLY A 566 -13.23 -25.64 2.84
N SER A 567 -12.71 -24.52 3.34
CA SER A 567 -12.71 -24.15 4.76
C SER A 567 -13.27 -22.74 5.02
N HIS A 568 -12.79 -21.74 4.28
CA HIS A 568 -13.09 -20.33 4.49
C HIS A 568 -14.31 -19.91 3.66
N PRO A 569 -15.40 -19.45 4.29
CA PRO A 569 -16.61 -19.06 3.58
C PRO A 569 -16.37 -17.91 2.58
N THR A 570 -16.91 -18.02 1.37
CA THR A 570 -17.08 -16.87 0.47
C THR A 570 -18.25 -15.99 0.96
N ASP A 571 -18.59 -14.94 0.24
CA ASP A 571 -19.78 -14.13 0.54
C ASP A 571 -21.07 -14.96 0.65
N LEU A 572 -21.22 -16.03 -0.14
CA LEU A 572 -22.35 -16.96 -0.05
C LEU A 572 -22.38 -17.66 1.31
N GLY A 573 -21.24 -18.19 1.75
CA GLY A 573 -21.14 -18.86 3.05
C GLY A 573 -21.28 -17.87 4.21
N MET A 574 -20.67 -16.69 4.14
CA MET A 574 -20.83 -15.63 5.15
C MET A 574 -22.30 -15.17 5.28
N PHE A 575 -23.02 -15.09 4.16
CA PHE A 575 -24.46 -14.81 4.15
C PHE A 575 -25.25 -15.92 4.85
N ARG A 576 -24.95 -17.20 4.57
CA ARG A 576 -25.59 -18.35 5.24
C ARG A 576 -25.30 -18.41 6.74
N TYR A 577 -24.09 -18.04 7.17
CA TYR A 577 -23.80 -17.82 8.59
C TYR A 577 -24.79 -16.83 9.23
N CYS A 578 -25.11 -15.72 8.54
CA CYS A 578 -26.09 -14.76 9.03
C CYS A 578 -27.49 -15.36 9.10
N GLU A 579 -27.94 -16.10 8.08
CA GLU A 579 -29.26 -16.75 8.07
C GLU A 579 -29.46 -17.73 9.23
N VAL A 580 -28.39 -18.38 9.69
CA VAL A 580 -28.45 -19.33 10.82
C VAL A 580 -28.34 -18.61 12.18
N ILE A 581 -27.45 -17.62 12.29
CA ILE A 581 -27.18 -16.93 13.58
C ILE A 581 -28.26 -15.89 13.91
N GLU A 582 -28.79 -15.19 12.90
CA GLU A 582 -29.73 -14.08 13.09
C GLU A 582 -31.02 -14.48 13.83
N PRO A 583 -31.71 -15.60 13.51
CA PRO A 583 -32.92 -16.00 14.24
C PRO A 583 -32.66 -16.26 15.73
N VAL A 584 -31.50 -16.84 16.05
CA VAL A 584 -31.09 -17.09 17.44
C VAL A 584 -30.85 -15.78 18.18
N LEU A 585 -30.14 -14.84 17.54
CA LEU A 585 -29.93 -13.50 18.10
C LEU A 585 -31.24 -12.74 18.31
N ARG A 586 -32.15 -12.72 17.31
CA ARG A 586 -33.46 -12.06 17.41
C ARG A 586 -34.27 -12.59 18.59
N LYS A 587 -34.36 -13.92 18.71
CA LYS A 587 -35.04 -14.58 19.83
C LYS A 587 -34.46 -14.18 21.18
N ILE A 588 -33.14 -14.19 21.32
CA ILE A 588 -32.45 -13.88 22.58
C ILE A 588 -32.56 -12.40 22.96
N LEU A 589 -32.56 -11.51 21.96
CA LEU A 589 -32.61 -10.06 22.15
C LEU A 589 -34.05 -9.52 22.22
N GLY A 590 -35.07 -10.36 22.00
CA GLY A 590 -36.47 -9.94 21.96
C GLY A 590 -36.80 -9.00 20.79
N LYS A 591 -36.20 -9.26 19.62
CA LYS A 591 -36.31 -8.44 18.39
C LYS A 591 -37.00 -9.15 17.24
#